data_AF-A0A383BWG1-F1
#
_entry.id   AF-A0A383BWG1-F1
#
_cell.length_a   1.000
_cell.length_b   1.000
_cell.length_c   1.000
_cell.angle_alpha   90.00
_cell.angle_beta   90.00
_cell.angle_gamma   90.00
#
_symmetry.space_group_name_H-M   'P 1'
#
loop_
_entity.id
_entity.type
_entity.pdbx_description
1 polymer ?
#
loop_
_entity_poly.entity_id
_entity_poly.type
_entity_poly.pdbx_seq_one_letter_code
_entity_poly.pdbx_strand_id
1 'polypeptide(L)'
;MKRLFVGSHSIPPLTAILIAISVIVALGSELGASFEKVEPLLISYYVKQGLPEVMSGEVWRLLTPIFIHFGFVHLAFNMLWLWDLGGGIERAKNWFQLALLVIVIGISSNLAQYAFGGPGFGGMSGVVYGLLAYIWMQ
;
A
#
# COMPACT_ATOMS: atom_id res chain seq x y z
N MET A 1 -3.28 7.34 -22.34
CA MET A 1 -4.55 6.73 -21.84
C MET A 1 -5.08 5.50 -22.59
N LYS A 2 -5.31 5.52 -23.92
CA LYS A 2 -5.99 4.39 -24.62
C LYS A 2 -5.33 3.00 -24.49
N ARG A 3 -4.03 2.90 -24.16
CA ARG A 3 -3.34 1.60 -23.97
C ARG A 3 -3.47 0.98 -22.58
N LEU A 4 -3.86 1.73 -21.55
CA LEU A 4 -3.95 1.21 -20.17
C LEU A 4 -5.24 0.39 -19.92
N PHE A 5 -6.28 0.68 -20.70
CA PHE A 5 -7.63 0.11 -20.52
C PHE A 5 -8.07 -0.82 -21.66
N VAL A 6 -7.20 -1.07 -22.66
CA VAL A 6 -7.50 -2.02 -23.74
C VAL A 6 -7.14 -3.43 -23.28
N GLY A 7 -8.10 -4.03 -22.58
CA GLY A 7 -8.41 -5.45 -22.42
C GLY A 7 -7.35 -6.49 -22.77
N SER A 8 -6.39 -6.73 -21.88
CA SER A 8 -5.99 -8.12 -21.63
C SER A 8 -6.86 -8.65 -20.48
N HIS A 9 -7.64 -9.70 -20.72
CA HIS A 9 -8.43 -10.39 -19.69
C HIS A 9 -7.56 -11.19 -18.70
N SER A 10 -6.23 -11.05 -18.80
CA SER A 10 -5.29 -11.72 -17.91
C SER A 10 -5.31 -11.07 -16.53
N ILE A 11 -5.45 -11.89 -15.50
CA ILE A 11 -5.34 -11.46 -14.10
C ILE A 11 -3.96 -10.82 -13.92
N PRO A 12 -3.87 -9.55 -13.44
CA PRO A 12 -2.60 -8.91 -13.11
C PRO A 12 -2.04 -9.53 -11.81
N PRO A 13 -1.00 -10.39 -11.89
CA PRO A 13 -0.63 -11.24 -10.76
C PRO A 13 -0.13 -10.47 -9.54
N LEU A 14 0.72 -9.45 -9.71
CA LEU A 14 1.23 -8.67 -8.58
C LEU A 14 0.10 -7.87 -7.93
N THR A 15 -0.76 -7.24 -8.73
CA THR A 15 -1.94 -6.51 -8.24
C THR A 15 -2.83 -7.44 -7.42
N ALA A 16 -3.12 -8.65 -7.91
CA ALA A 16 -3.91 -9.63 -7.19
C ALA A 16 -3.25 -10.07 -5.87
N ILE A 17 -1.93 -10.26 -5.86
CA ILE A 17 -1.16 -10.60 -4.65
C ILE A 17 -1.24 -9.46 -3.62
N LEU A 18 -1.05 -8.21 -4.02
CA LEU A 18 -1.14 -7.05 -3.13
C LEU A 18 -2.54 -6.91 -2.53
N ILE A 19 -3.59 -7.16 -3.32
CA ILE A 19 -4.97 -7.19 -2.85
C ILE A 19 -5.17 -8.33 -1.85
N ALA A 20 -4.72 -9.54 -2.17
CA ALA A 20 -4.86 -10.70 -1.29
C ALA A 20 -4.17 -10.47 0.06
N ILE A 21 -2.94 -9.94 0.06
CA ILE A 21 -2.22 -9.60 1.30
C ILE A 21 -3.00 -8.55 2.10
N SER A 22 -3.47 -7.49 1.45
CA SER A 22 -4.25 -6.43 2.12
C SER A 22 -5.53 -6.98 2.77
N VAL A 23 -6.25 -7.86 2.07
CA VAL A 23 -7.45 -8.52 2.60
C VAL A 23 -7.11 -9.46 3.76
N ILE A 24 -6.06 -10.27 3.65
CA ILE A 24 -5.62 -11.17 4.71
C ILE A 24 -5.24 -10.38 5.97
N VAL A 25 -4.44 -9.31 5.83
CA VAL A 25 -4.04 -8.44 6.94
C VAL A 25 -5.26 -7.75 7.55
N ALA A 26 -6.18 -7.25 6.73
CA ALA A 26 -7.39 -6.60 7.20
C ALA A 26 -8.30 -7.57 7.96
N LEU A 27 -8.53 -8.79 7.46
CA LEU A 27 -9.32 -9.81 8.17
C LEU A 27 -8.62 -10.27 9.45
N GLY A 28 -7.32 -10.54 9.38
CA GLY A 28 -6.52 -10.96 10.52
C GLY A 28 -6.56 -9.94 11.65
N SER A 29 -6.39 -8.66 11.33
CA SER A 29 -6.40 -7.53 12.29
C SER A 29 -7.80 -7.04 12.69
N GLU A 30 -8.87 -7.71 12.27
CA GLU A 30 -10.27 -7.29 12.53
C GLU A 30 -10.54 -5.87 12.02
N LEU A 31 -10.16 -5.63 10.76
CA LEU A 31 -10.22 -4.32 10.09
C LEU A 31 -9.46 -3.24 10.89
N GLY A 32 -8.29 -3.61 11.40
CA GLY A 32 -7.41 -2.74 12.17
C GLY A 32 -7.82 -2.51 13.63
N ALA A 33 -8.87 -3.17 14.13
CA ALA A 33 -9.30 -3.04 15.51
C ALA A 33 -8.36 -3.73 16.52
N SER A 34 -7.68 -4.80 16.10
CA SER A 34 -6.76 -5.56 16.95
C SER A 34 -5.36 -4.94 16.93
N PHE A 35 -5.04 -4.11 17.94
CA PHE A 35 -3.74 -3.44 18.04
C PHE A 35 -2.57 -4.42 18.03
N GLU A 36 -2.65 -5.53 18.78
CA GLU A 36 -1.61 -6.58 18.84
C GLU A 36 -1.22 -7.12 17.45
N LYS A 37 -2.19 -7.23 16.54
CA LYS A 37 -1.96 -7.73 15.18
C LYS A 37 -1.49 -6.65 14.22
N VAL A 38 -1.80 -5.39 14.50
CA VAL A 38 -1.43 -4.22 13.68
C VAL A 38 -0.04 -3.71 14.05
N GLU A 39 0.30 -3.72 15.34
CA GLU A 39 1.54 -3.18 15.92
C GLU A 39 2.81 -3.63 15.18
N PRO A 40 3.01 -4.92 14.84
CA PRO A 40 4.22 -5.37 14.14
C PRO A 40 4.36 -4.81 12.71
N LEU A 41 3.25 -4.32 12.13
CA LEU A 41 3.19 -3.79 10.77
C LEU A 41 3.27 -2.26 10.71
N LEU A 42 3.08 -1.57 11.85
CA LEU A 42 3.20 -0.12 11.93
C LEU A 42 4.64 0.34 11.67
N ILE A 43 4.77 1.60 11.23
CA ILE A 43 6.09 2.16 10.91
C ILE A 43 6.98 2.33 12.14
N SER A 44 6.38 2.66 13.30
CA SER A 44 7.06 2.82 14.60
C SER A 44 6.02 2.80 15.71
N TYR A 45 6.45 2.58 16.96
CA TYR A 45 5.64 2.74 18.15
C TYR A 45 5.63 4.19 18.68
N TYR A 46 6.56 5.02 18.20
CA TYR A 46 6.83 6.33 18.76
C TYR A 46 6.42 7.45 17.82
N VAL A 47 5.88 8.53 18.35
CA VAL A 47 5.46 9.70 17.55
C VAL A 47 6.64 10.64 17.23
N LYS A 48 7.61 10.79 18.15
CA LYS A 48 8.65 11.84 18.08
C LYS A 48 10.08 11.35 18.27
N GLN A 49 10.32 10.03 18.20
CA GLN A 49 11.64 9.43 18.50
C GLN A 49 12.35 8.91 17.24
N GLY A 50 11.82 9.20 16.05
CA GLY A 50 12.32 8.62 14.82
C GLY A 50 11.90 7.16 14.68
N LEU A 51 12.72 6.35 14.01
CA LEU A 51 12.41 4.95 13.68
C LEU A 51 13.41 3.99 14.34
N PRO A 52 13.45 3.89 15.68
CA PRO A 52 14.39 3.01 16.38
C PRO A 52 14.23 1.54 15.96
N GLU A 53 13.02 1.09 15.65
CA GLU A 53 12.72 -0.27 15.18
C GLU A 53 13.38 -0.55 13.82
N VAL A 54 13.33 0.43 12.91
CA VAL A 54 14.01 0.34 11.61
C VAL A 54 15.52 0.34 11.79
N MET A 55 16.04 1.16 12.73
CA MET A 55 17.47 1.18 13.07
C MET A 55 17.94 -0.13 13.73
N SER A 56 17.05 -0.87 14.39
CA SER A 56 17.34 -2.20 14.95
C SER A 56 17.14 -3.35 13.94
N GLY A 57 16.83 -3.06 12.68
CA GLY A 57 16.75 -4.06 11.60
C GLY A 57 15.35 -4.40 11.12
N GLU A 58 14.29 -3.80 11.69
CA GLU A 58 12.90 -4.04 11.28
C GLU A 58 12.52 -3.23 10.03
N VAL A 59 13.34 -3.33 8.98
CA VAL A 59 13.26 -2.50 7.77
C VAL A 59 11.96 -2.67 6.98
N TRP A 60 11.25 -3.79 7.18
CA TRP A 60 9.93 -4.01 6.57
C TRP A 60 8.89 -2.97 7.01
N ARG A 61 9.05 -2.37 8.20
CA ARG A 61 8.16 -1.32 8.74
C ARG A 61 8.04 -0.09 7.85
N LEU A 62 9.03 0.15 6.98
CA LEU A 62 8.96 1.22 6.00
C LEU A 62 7.86 0.99 4.96
N LEU A 63 7.49 -0.27 4.70
CA LEU A 63 6.54 -0.66 3.66
C LEU A 63 5.26 -1.30 4.21
N THR A 64 5.32 -2.12 5.26
CA THR A 64 4.17 -2.88 5.78
C THR A 64 2.92 -2.06 6.13
N PRO A 65 2.99 -0.76 6.52
CA PRO A 65 1.78 0.02 6.77
C PRO A 65 0.81 0.07 5.58
N ILE A 66 1.29 -0.12 4.35
CA ILE A 66 0.40 -0.11 3.16
C ILE A 66 -0.67 -1.22 3.21
N PHE A 67 -0.45 -2.30 3.97
CA PHE A 67 -1.37 -3.44 4.04
C PHE A 67 -2.43 -3.31 5.16
N ILE A 68 -2.25 -2.39 6.10
CA ILE A 68 -3.14 -2.22 7.26
C ILE A 68 -4.37 -1.40 6.83
N HIS A 69 -5.58 -1.88 7.10
CA HIS A 69 -6.80 -1.15 6.71
C HIS A 69 -7.79 -1.03 7.86
N PHE A 70 -8.15 0.21 8.19
CA PHE A 70 -9.15 0.53 9.22
C PHE A 70 -10.55 0.64 8.60
N GLY A 71 -11.37 -0.37 8.84
CA GLY A 71 -12.77 -0.43 8.38
C GLY A 71 -12.96 -0.91 6.94
N PHE A 72 -14.16 -1.43 6.67
CA PHE A 72 -14.51 -2.08 5.41
C PHE A 72 -14.49 -1.14 4.20
N VAL A 73 -15.07 0.07 4.32
CA VAL A 73 -15.14 1.03 3.21
C VAL A 73 -13.75 1.46 2.77
N HIS A 74 -12.84 1.67 3.74
CA HIS A 74 -11.45 2.04 3.46
C HIS A 74 -10.71 0.92 2.70
N LEU A 75 -10.88 -0.34 3.12
CA LEU A 75 -10.34 -1.49 2.39
C LEU A 75 -10.93 -1.58 0.97
N ALA A 76 -12.26 -1.57 0.85
CA ALA A 76 -12.94 -1.76 -0.43
C ALA A 76 -12.54 -0.71 -1.46
N PHE A 77 -12.45 0.56 -1.06
CA PHE A 77 -12.06 1.65 -1.94
C PHE A 77 -10.60 1.51 -2.42
N ASN A 78 -9.67 1.18 -1.51
CA ASN A 78 -8.27 0.94 -1.89
C ASN A 78 -8.13 -0.24 -2.84
N MET A 79 -8.82 -1.36 -2.59
CA MET A 79 -8.73 -2.54 -3.44
C MET A 79 -9.34 -2.28 -4.83
N LEU A 80 -10.43 -1.53 -4.91
CA LEU A 80 -11.04 -1.12 -6.17
C LEU A 80 -10.05 -0.31 -7.02
N TRP A 81 -9.43 0.72 -6.44
CA TRP A 81 -8.48 1.56 -7.17
C TRP A 81 -7.16 0.86 -7.45
N LEU A 82 -6.69 -0.01 -6.55
CA LEU A 82 -5.50 -0.81 -6.80
C LEU A 82 -5.74 -1.78 -7.96
N TRP A 83 -6.91 -2.41 -8.04
CA TRP A 83 -7.28 -3.27 -9.16
C TRP A 83 -7.31 -2.51 -10.48
N ASP A 84 -7.92 -1.32 -10.50
CA ASP A 84 -8.06 -0.52 -11.71
C ASP A 84 -6.72 0.10 -12.15
N LEU A 85 -6.09 0.91 -11.28
CA LEU A 85 -4.86 1.63 -11.60
C LEU A 85 -3.64 0.70 -11.63
N GLY A 86 -3.46 -0.11 -10.57
CA GLY A 86 -2.35 -1.05 -10.46
C GLY A 86 -2.42 -2.11 -11.55
N GLY A 87 -3.60 -2.71 -11.74
CA GLY A 87 -3.82 -3.68 -12.81
C GLY A 87 -3.64 -3.08 -14.21
N GLY A 88 -4.07 -1.83 -14.41
CA GLY A 88 -3.85 -1.09 -15.66
C GLY A 88 -2.37 -0.88 -15.97
N ILE A 89 -1.58 -0.50 -14.96
CA ILE A 89 -0.12 -0.32 -15.10
C ILE A 89 0.56 -1.67 -15.36
N GLU A 90 0.23 -2.72 -14.60
CA GLU A 90 0.84 -4.04 -14.73
C GLU A 90 0.61 -4.66 -16.11
N ARG A 91 -0.63 -4.56 -16.63
CA ARG A 91 -0.97 -5.04 -17.98
C ARG A 91 -0.30 -4.26 -19.09
N ALA A 92 -0.18 -2.94 -18.94
CA ALA A 92 0.36 -2.09 -19.99
C ALA A 92 1.90 -1.97 -19.98
N LYS A 93 2.53 -2.23 -18.82
CA LYS A 93 3.98 -2.23 -18.64
C LYS A 93 4.42 -3.65 -18.30
N ASN A 94 4.63 -3.93 -17.02
CA ASN A 94 4.91 -5.25 -16.47
C ASN A 94 4.81 -5.18 -14.94
N TRP A 95 4.85 -6.34 -14.28
CA TRP A 95 4.80 -6.45 -12.82
C TRP A 95 5.97 -5.73 -12.13
N PHE A 96 7.16 -5.71 -12.73
CA PHE A 96 8.36 -5.10 -12.14
C PHE A 96 8.22 -3.58 -12.02
N GLN A 97 7.66 -2.93 -13.05
CA GLN A 97 7.37 -1.50 -13.02
C GLN A 97 6.36 -1.15 -11.91
N LEU A 98 5.31 -1.97 -11.75
CA LEU A 98 4.35 -1.80 -10.67
C LEU A 98 5.02 -2.00 -9.30
N ALA A 99 5.86 -3.03 -9.14
CA ALA A 99 6.57 -3.29 -7.89
C ALA A 99 7.46 -2.11 -7.47
N LEU A 100 8.23 -1.54 -8.40
CA LEU A 100 9.05 -0.36 -8.13
C LEU A 100 8.21 0.84 -7.70
N LEU A 101 7.09 1.10 -8.38
CA LEU A 101 6.18 2.18 -8.01
C LEU A 101 5.61 1.96 -6.61
N VAL A 102 5.13 0.77 -6.29
CA VAL A 102 4.59 0.43 -4.97
C VAL A 102 5.63 0.60 -3.87
N ILE A 103 6.87 0.15 -4.08
CA ILE A 103 7.94 0.28 -3.08
C ILE A 103 8.30 1.76 -2.86
N VAL A 104 8.56 2.51 -3.94
CA VAL A 104 8.99 3.92 -3.83
C VAL A 104 7.88 4.79 -3.26
N ILE A 105 6.65 4.66 -3.78
CA ILE A 105 5.51 5.46 -3.31
C ILE A 105 5.13 5.03 -1.88
N GLY A 106 5.11 3.72 -1.59
CA GLY A 106 4.78 3.19 -0.27
C GLY A 106 5.73 3.72 0.80
N ILE A 107 7.04 3.58 0.60
CA ILE A 107 8.05 4.07 1.56
C ILE A 107 7.97 5.59 1.72
N SER A 108 7.92 6.34 0.61
CA SER A 108 7.91 7.81 0.69
C SER A 108 6.63 8.35 1.33
N SER A 109 5.46 7.79 1.01
CA SER A 109 4.18 8.20 1.61
C SER A 109 4.09 7.81 3.08
N ASN A 110 4.58 6.63 3.48
CA ASN A 110 4.63 6.21 4.88
C ASN A 110 5.54 7.11 5.71
N LEU A 111 6.73 7.45 5.20
CA LEU A 111 7.66 8.37 5.87
C LEU A 111 7.07 9.78 6.02
N ALA A 112 6.41 10.28 4.96
CA ALA A 112 5.72 11.57 5.03
C ALA A 112 4.57 11.54 6.06
N GLN A 113 3.71 10.52 6.00
CA GLN A 113 2.61 10.36 6.95
C GLN A 113 3.11 10.28 8.39
N TYR A 114 4.21 9.56 8.63
CA TYR A 114 4.85 9.51 9.95
C TYR A 114 5.34 10.88 10.43
N ALA A 115 6.04 11.62 9.56
CA ALA A 115 6.60 12.92 9.89
C ALA A 115 5.53 13.98 10.25
N PHE A 116 4.35 13.91 9.61
CA PHE A 116 3.29 14.92 9.80
C PHE A 116 2.14 14.46 10.70
N GLY A 117 1.89 13.15 10.82
CA GLY A 117 0.72 12.60 11.51
C GLY A 117 1.03 11.50 12.54
N GLY A 118 2.29 11.13 12.74
CA GLY A 118 2.69 10.05 13.64
C GLY A 118 2.43 8.65 13.06
N PRO A 119 2.62 7.58 13.86
CA PRO A 119 2.66 6.20 13.36
C PRO A 119 1.29 5.51 13.22
N GLY A 120 0.22 6.10 13.76
CA GLY A 120 -1.12 5.50 13.81
C GLY A 120 -1.88 5.55 12.48
N PHE A 121 -1.29 5.00 11.42
CA PHE A 121 -1.86 5.00 10.07
C PHE A 121 -1.65 3.66 9.36
N GLY A 122 -2.33 3.52 8.22
CA GLY A 122 -2.24 2.35 7.37
C GLY A 122 -3.07 2.51 6.10
N GLY A 123 -2.72 1.73 5.07
CA GLY A 123 -3.53 1.52 3.88
C GLY A 123 -2.81 1.82 2.58
N MET A 124 -3.33 1.29 1.48
CA MET A 124 -2.76 1.48 0.14
C MET A 124 -3.00 2.88 -0.44
N SER A 125 -3.62 3.81 0.29
CA SER A 125 -4.11 5.09 -0.26
C SER A 125 -2.97 5.96 -0.80
N GLY A 126 -1.84 6.06 -0.09
CA GLY A 126 -0.64 6.73 -0.57
C GLY A 126 -0.13 6.15 -1.89
N VAL A 127 -0.12 4.82 -2.00
CA VAL A 127 0.21 4.10 -3.24
C VAL A 127 -0.79 4.44 -4.34
N VAL A 128 -2.09 4.32 -4.07
CA VAL A 128 -3.17 4.60 -5.03
C VAL A 128 -3.06 6.02 -5.60
N TYR A 129 -2.86 7.04 -4.75
CA TYR A 129 -2.68 8.42 -5.21
C TYR A 129 -1.41 8.60 -6.05
N GLY A 130 -0.31 7.94 -5.69
CA GLY A 130 0.92 7.98 -6.49
C GLY A 130 0.77 7.26 -7.84
N LEU A 131 0.04 6.15 -7.90
CA LEU A 131 -0.29 5.47 -9.16
C LEU A 131 -1.19 6.33 -10.05
N LEU A 132 -2.18 7.01 -9.47
CA LEU A 132 -3.02 7.98 -10.18
C LEU A 132 -2.17 9.11 -10.77
N ALA A 133 -1.27 9.70 -9.99
CA ALA A 133 -0.36 10.75 -10.45
C ALA A 133 0.57 10.25 -11.58
N TYR A 134 1.12 9.03 -11.43
CA TYR A 134 1.94 8.40 -12.47
C TYR A 134 1.17 8.25 -13.79
N ILE A 135 -0.08 7.75 -13.74
CA ILE A 135 -0.91 7.59 -14.92
C ILE A 135 -1.25 8.94 -15.56
N TRP A 136 -1.52 9.96 -14.75
CA TRP A 136 -1.85 11.31 -15.23
C TRP A 136 -0.69 11.99 -15.96
N MET A 137 0.55 11.70 -15.56
CA MET A 137 1.76 12.27 -16.17
C MET A 137 2.22 11.54 -17.45
N GLN A 138 1.52 10.50 -17.92
CA GLN A 138 1.85 9.74 -19.15
C GLN A 138 0.92 10.03 -20.33
#